data_AF-A0A523RW39-F1
#
_entry.id   AF-A0A523RW39-F1
#
_cell.length_a   1.000
_cell.length_b   1.000
_cell.length_c   1.000
_cell.angle_alpha   90.00
_cell.angle_beta   90.00
_cell.angle_gamma   90.00
#
_symmetry.space_group_name_H-M   'P 1'
#
loop_
_entity.id
_entity.type
_entity.pdbx_description
1 polymer ?
#
loop_
_entity_poly.entity_id
_entity_poly.type
_entity_poly.pdbx_seq_one_letter_code
_entity_poly.pdbx_strand_id
1 'polypeptide(L)'
;MTDLDEIYPVNTLPALSWALDLYFKAGGKFKDGKTIELIFPVSDHKEMMRKKGTHEIFMFMSKRKLHLKARCDFSKECSFNSERLDASDREAVKLLDWGEADSRTFIKAVRKWIQRLDLDFVTFIRALNTVCDRRVELPLTTKWGRTFKKFDEYRRNKWPEDATPDNREVFLEEVLVRVAFWIQTAHKAKALK
;
A
#
# COMPACT_ATOMS: atom_id res chain seq x y z
N MET A 1 15.97 6.53 13.98
CA MET A 1 14.50 6.68 14.00
C MET A 1 14.06 6.66 12.55
N THR A 2 13.31 5.65 12.12
CA THR A 2 12.81 5.57 10.74
C THR A 2 11.83 6.71 10.53
N ASP A 3 12.02 7.50 9.47
CA ASP A 3 11.04 8.51 9.09
C ASP A 3 9.75 7.78 8.65
N LEU A 4 8.69 7.93 9.43
CA LEU A 4 7.41 7.25 9.20
C LEU A 4 6.82 7.59 7.82
N ASP A 5 7.20 8.73 7.25
CA ASP A 5 6.79 9.13 5.92
C ASP A 5 7.50 8.36 4.80
N GLU A 6 8.55 7.57 5.10
CA GLU A 6 9.27 6.74 4.14
C GLU A 6 8.85 5.28 4.13
N ILE A 7 8.00 4.86 5.06
CA ILE A 7 7.52 3.47 5.20
C ILE A 7 6.74 3.04 3.94
N TYR A 8 7.02 1.84 3.42
CA TYR A 8 6.34 1.33 2.22
C TYR A 8 4.81 1.27 2.38
N PRO A 9 4.27 0.61 3.43
CA PRO A 9 2.83 0.59 3.70
C PRO A 9 2.14 1.96 3.67
N VAL A 10 2.76 2.97 4.30
CA VAL A 10 2.24 4.34 4.39
C VAL A 10 2.08 4.98 3.01
N ASN A 11 2.95 4.63 2.06
CA ASN A 11 2.94 5.25 0.74
C ASN A 11 2.28 4.36 -0.34
N THR A 12 2.08 3.07 -0.09
CA THR A 12 1.41 2.14 -1.02
C THR A 12 -0.07 1.93 -0.69
N LEU A 13 -0.43 1.73 0.57
CA LEU A 13 -1.78 1.32 0.95
C LEU A 13 -2.84 2.40 0.69
N PRO A 14 -2.58 3.70 0.93
CA PRO A 14 -3.55 4.74 0.59
C PRO A 14 -3.85 4.78 -0.91
N ALA A 15 -2.82 4.77 -1.75
CA ALA A 15 -2.95 4.75 -3.19
C ALA A 15 -3.68 3.49 -3.69
N LEU A 16 -3.37 2.33 -3.11
CA LEU A 16 -4.08 1.09 -3.40
C LEU A 16 -5.57 1.17 -3.04
N SER A 17 -5.89 1.71 -1.85
CA SER A 17 -7.28 1.88 -1.40
C SER A 17 -8.05 2.83 -2.32
N TRP A 18 -7.46 3.96 -2.70
CA TRP A 18 -8.08 4.90 -3.66
C TRP A 18 -8.28 4.27 -5.04
N ALA A 19 -7.32 3.48 -5.52
CA ALA A 19 -7.42 2.81 -6.80
C ALA A 19 -8.51 1.73 -6.81
N LEU A 20 -8.64 0.96 -5.71
CA LEU A 20 -9.71 -0.02 -5.55
C LEU A 20 -11.09 0.66 -5.53
N ASP A 21 -11.23 1.77 -4.81
CA ASP A 21 -12.47 2.56 -4.81
C ASP A 21 -12.84 3.04 -6.23
N LEU A 22 -11.88 3.59 -6.98
CA LEU A 22 -12.09 4.00 -8.37
C LEU A 22 -12.44 2.82 -9.29
N TYR A 23 -11.76 1.68 -9.12
CA TYR A 23 -12.02 0.45 -9.87
C TYR A 23 -13.45 -0.04 -9.66
N PHE A 24 -13.92 -0.09 -8.41
CA PHE A 24 -15.28 -0.55 -8.09
C PHE A 24 -16.34 0.46 -8.51
N LYS A 25 -16.09 1.77 -8.40
CA LYS A 25 -16.99 2.82 -8.92
C LYS A 25 -17.17 2.73 -10.43
N ALA A 26 -16.15 2.27 -11.16
CA ALA A 26 -16.24 2.04 -12.60
C ALA A 26 -16.92 0.70 -12.99
N GLY A 27 -17.52 -0.02 -12.04
CA GLY A 27 -18.18 -1.30 -12.30
C GLY A 27 -17.21 -2.48 -12.46
N GLY A 28 -15.98 -2.36 -11.94
CA GLY A 28 -15.00 -3.43 -11.97
C GLY A 28 -15.52 -4.72 -11.33
N LYS A 29 -15.22 -5.86 -11.97
CA LYS A 29 -15.66 -7.18 -11.51
C LYS A 29 -14.90 -7.57 -10.25
N PHE A 30 -15.63 -8.06 -9.25
CA PHE A 30 -15.06 -8.61 -8.02
C PHE A 30 -15.89 -9.79 -7.56
N LYS A 31 -15.23 -10.92 -7.29
CA LYS A 31 -15.90 -12.09 -6.71
C LYS A 31 -15.93 -11.92 -5.20
N ASP A 32 -17.03 -11.36 -4.69
CA ASP A 32 -17.28 -11.09 -3.25
C ASP A 32 -17.25 -12.35 -2.34
N GLY A 33 -16.96 -13.55 -2.86
CA GLY A 33 -17.00 -14.83 -2.15
C GLY A 33 -15.70 -15.28 -1.48
N LYS A 34 -14.59 -14.55 -1.61
CA LYS A 34 -13.33 -14.88 -0.90
C LYS A 34 -12.87 -13.66 -0.10
N THR A 35 -13.04 -13.68 1.22
CA THR A 35 -12.31 -12.77 2.10
C THR A 35 -10.83 -13.10 1.97
N ILE A 36 -10.09 -12.27 1.24
CA ILE A 36 -8.65 -12.42 1.09
C ILE A 36 -8.01 -11.50 2.12
N GLU A 37 -7.59 -12.09 3.22
CA GLU A 37 -6.82 -11.40 4.26
C GLU A 37 -5.33 -11.59 4.00
N LEU A 38 -4.56 -10.57 4.32
CA LEU A 38 -3.10 -10.61 4.34
C LEU A 38 -2.67 -10.22 5.75
N ILE A 39 -1.86 -11.07 6.38
CA ILE A 39 -1.37 -10.86 7.75
C ILE A 39 0.13 -10.58 7.66
N PHE A 40 0.54 -9.48 8.28
CA PHE A 40 1.93 -9.06 8.37
C PHE A 40 2.41 -9.24 9.81
N PRO A 41 3.31 -10.20 10.10
CA PRO A 41 3.98 -10.23 11.39
C PRO A 41 4.90 -9.01 11.51
N VAL A 42 4.85 -8.33 12.66
CA VAL A 42 5.52 -7.05 12.90
C VAL A 42 6.62 -7.18 13.94
N SER A 43 6.29 -7.81 15.07
CA SER A 43 7.17 -7.99 16.22
C SER A 43 6.61 -9.08 17.15
N ASP A 44 7.32 -9.38 18.23
CA ASP A 44 6.88 -10.34 19.24
C ASP A 44 6.25 -9.61 20.44
N HIS A 45 5.14 -10.16 20.98
CA HIS A 45 4.72 -9.84 22.34
C HIS A 45 5.66 -10.56 23.31
N LYS A 46 6.38 -9.81 24.14
CA LYS A 46 7.33 -10.36 25.12
C LYS A 46 6.93 -9.99 26.55
N GLU A 47 6.94 -10.99 27.42
CA GLU A 47 6.79 -10.81 28.87
C GLU A 47 7.94 -11.51 29.58
N MET A 48 8.56 -10.82 30.54
CA MET A 48 9.78 -11.30 31.20
C MET A 48 10.84 -11.78 30.18
N MET A 49 11.01 -11.02 29.09
CA MET A 49 11.93 -11.30 27.98
C MET A 49 11.63 -12.57 27.16
N ARG A 50 10.51 -13.27 27.41
CA ARG A 50 10.11 -14.46 26.64
C ARG A 50 8.99 -14.12 25.66
N LYS A 51 9.08 -14.64 24.42
CA LYS A 51 8.00 -14.55 23.43
C LYS A 51 6.76 -15.26 23.96
N LYS A 52 5.64 -14.55 24.00
CA LYS A 52 4.31 -15.06 24.39
C LYS A 52 3.33 -15.06 23.24
N GLY A 53 3.55 -14.18 22.27
CA GLY A 53 2.71 -14.02 21.10
C GLY A 53 3.41 -13.25 20.00
N THR A 54 2.66 -12.98 18.94
CA THR A 54 3.06 -12.21 17.77
C THR A 54 2.16 -10.99 17.63
N HIS A 55 2.78 -9.85 17.35
CA HIS A 55 2.10 -8.65 16.90
C HIS A 55 1.96 -8.70 15.39
N GLU A 56 0.73 -8.53 14.91
CA GLU A 56 0.37 -8.71 13.51
C GLU A 56 -0.48 -7.54 13.00
N ILE A 57 -0.25 -7.10 11.77
CA ILE A 57 -1.16 -6.19 11.06
C ILE A 57 -1.97 -7.01 10.05
N PHE A 58 -3.29 -6.97 10.21
CA PHE A 58 -4.25 -7.57 9.30
C PHE A 58 -4.65 -6.56 8.25
N MET A 59 -4.52 -6.92 6.98
CA MET A 59 -5.04 -6.18 5.84
C MET A 59 -6.15 -7.00 5.18
N PHE A 60 -7.34 -6.43 5.06
CA PHE A 60 -8.50 -7.14 4.53
C PHE A 60 -9.46 -6.20 3.81
N MET A 61 -10.26 -6.76 2.89
CA MET A 61 -11.35 -6.01 2.26
C MET A 61 -12.68 -6.33 2.92
N SER A 62 -13.47 -5.28 3.13
CA SER A 62 -14.85 -5.39 3.63
C SER A 62 -15.69 -4.35 2.93
N LYS A 63 -16.82 -4.76 2.34
CA LYS A 63 -17.71 -3.88 1.55
C LYS A 63 -16.92 -3.07 0.50
N ARG A 64 -16.01 -3.74 -0.22
CA ARG A 64 -15.14 -3.14 -1.27
C ARG A 64 -14.22 -2.02 -0.80
N LYS A 65 -14.00 -1.89 0.50
CA LYS A 65 -13.02 -0.98 1.10
C LYS A 65 -11.88 -1.76 1.72
N LEU A 66 -10.67 -1.22 1.62
CA LEU A 66 -9.47 -1.80 2.21
C LEU A 66 -9.29 -1.30 3.65
N HIS A 67 -9.09 -2.24 4.57
CA HIS A 67 -8.96 -1.97 6.00
C HIS A 67 -7.71 -2.56 6.58
N LEU A 68 -7.27 -1.94 7.66
CA LEU A 68 -6.15 -2.39 8.48
C LEU A 68 -6.60 -2.59 9.92
N LYS A 69 -5.96 -3.53 10.61
CA LYS A 69 -6.11 -3.70 12.05
C LYS A 69 -4.84 -4.31 12.64
N ALA A 70 -4.23 -3.63 13.60
CA ALA A 70 -3.17 -4.21 14.41
C ALA A 70 -3.77 -5.11 15.49
N ARG A 71 -3.18 -6.29 15.69
CA ARG A 71 -3.65 -7.30 16.64
C ARG A 71 -2.46 -8.00 17.29
N CYS A 72 -2.53 -8.14 18.61
CA CYS A 72 -1.74 -9.09 19.37
C CYS A 72 -2.52 -10.41 19.49
N ASP A 73 -1.90 -11.53 19.13
CA ASP A 73 -2.51 -12.86 19.26
C ASP A 73 -2.58 -13.36 20.71
N PHE A 74 -1.78 -12.78 21.61
CA PHE A 74 -1.66 -13.19 23.01
C PHE A 74 -2.58 -12.41 23.94
N SER A 75 -2.65 -11.07 23.84
CA SER A 75 -3.44 -10.23 24.75
C SER A 75 -4.33 -9.23 24.01
N LYS A 76 -5.63 -9.23 24.35
CA LYS A 76 -6.62 -8.27 23.85
C LYS A 76 -6.43 -6.85 24.39
N GLU A 77 -5.76 -6.72 25.53
CA GLU A 77 -5.48 -5.44 26.19
C GLU A 77 -4.12 -4.86 25.79
N CYS A 78 -3.36 -5.56 24.94
CA CYS A 78 -2.07 -5.06 24.45
C CYS A 78 -2.25 -3.72 23.74
N SER A 79 -1.38 -2.75 24.04
CA SER A 79 -1.37 -1.42 23.43
C SER A 79 -1.04 -1.43 21.94
N PHE A 80 -0.51 -2.54 21.41
CA PHE A 80 -0.33 -2.76 19.98
C PHE A 80 -1.67 -2.91 19.24
N ASN A 81 -2.73 -3.37 19.92
CA ASN A 81 -4.03 -3.56 19.28
C ASN A 81 -4.59 -2.21 18.81
N SER A 82 -5.14 -2.19 17.60
CA SER A 82 -5.84 -1.02 17.07
C SER A 82 -7.31 -1.33 16.79
N GLU A 83 -8.11 -0.28 16.73
CA GLU A 83 -9.39 -0.36 16.03
C GLU A 83 -9.18 -0.60 14.53
N ARG A 84 -10.29 -0.84 13.82
CA ARG A 84 -10.27 -0.94 12.36
C ARG A 84 -9.98 0.43 11.75
N LEU A 85 -8.94 0.50 10.94
CA LEU A 85 -8.55 1.70 10.21
C LEU A 85 -8.93 1.60 8.73
N ASP A 86 -9.20 2.74 8.10
CA ASP A 86 -9.35 2.84 6.65
C ASP A 86 -7.95 2.98 6.02
N ALA A 87 -7.59 2.07 5.12
CA ALA A 87 -6.28 2.08 4.48
C ALA A 87 -6.06 3.29 3.57
N SER A 88 -7.12 4.04 3.23
CA SER A 88 -7.05 5.28 2.44
C SER A 88 -6.55 6.49 3.23
N ASP A 89 -6.56 6.42 4.57
CA ASP A 89 -6.07 7.48 5.45
C ASP A 89 -4.59 7.26 5.76
N ARG A 90 -3.73 8.00 5.06
CA ARG A 90 -2.27 7.91 5.20
C ARG A 90 -1.80 8.18 6.63
N GLU A 91 -2.39 9.16 7.31
CA GLU A 91 -1.95 9.53 8.66
C GLU A 91 -2.39 8.47 9.68
N ALA A 92 -3.56 7.86 9.53
CA ALA A 92 -3.94 6.70 10.33
C ALA A 92 -3.02 5.49 10.10
N VAL A 93 -2.64 5.22 8.84
CA VAL A 93 -1.73 4.12 8.48
C VAL A 93 -0.34 4.31 9.12
N LYS A 94 0.13 5.55 9.28
CA LYS A 94 1.41 5.88 9.93
C LYS A 94 1.45 5.58 11.42
N LEU A 95 0.30 5.58 12.09
CA LEU A 95 0.21 5.33 13.53
C LEU A 95 0.38 3.85 13.90
N LEU A 96 0.29 2.95 12.91
CA LEU A 96 0.56 1.54 13.12
C LEU A 96 2.08 1.31 13.25
N ASP A 97 2.48 0.51 14.23
CA ASP A 97 3.85 0.02 14.31
C ASP A 97 4.04 -1.08 13.25
N TRP A 98 4.77 -0.73 12.19
CA TRP A 98 5.03 -1.64 11.07
C TRP A 98 6.25 -2.53 11.27
N GLY A 99 7.10 -2.28 12.27
CA GLY A 99 8.22 -3.15 12.64
C GLY A 99 8.95 -3.78 11.44
N GLU A 100 9.06 -5.10 11.42
CA GLU A 100 9.71 -5.85 10.33
C GLU A 100 8.88 -5.92 9.02
N ALA A 101 7.59 -5.60 9.10
CA ALA A 101 6.71 -5.58 7.93
C ALA A 101 7.02 -4.39 7.00
N ASP A 102 7.69 -3.33 7.47
CA ASP A 102 8.27 -2.29 6.60
C ASP A 102 9.55 -2.79 5.93
N SER A 103 9.40 -3.70 4.97
CA SER A 103 10.53 -4.22 4.19
C SER A 103 10.14 -4.42 2.73
N ARG A 104 11.12 -4.68 1.86
CA ARG A 104 10.85 -4.97 0.44
C ARG A 104 9.92 -6.18 0.24
N THR A 105 9.77 -7.05 1.25
CA THR A 105 8.84 -8.19 1.18
C THR A 105 7.37 -7.74 1.23
N PHE A 106 7.08 -6.56 1.79
CA PHE A 106 5.75 -5.95 1.81
C PHE A 106 5.15 -5.84 0.41
N ILE A 107 5.89 -5.24 -0.54
CA ILE A 107 5.41 -5.05 -1.91
C ILE A 107 5.11 -6.40 -2.58
N LYS A 108 5.96 -7.41 -2.35
CA LYS A 108 5.75 -8.77 -2.88
C LYS A 108 4.49 -9.42 -2.30
N ALA A 109 4.22 -9.21 -1.01
CA ALA A 109 3.03 -9.71 -0.33
C ALA A 109 1.75 -9.03 -0.87
N VAL A 110 1.77 -7.69 -0.99
CA VAL A 110 0.67 -6.91 -1.58
C VAL A 110 0.41 -7.30 -3.03
N ARG A 111 1.46 -7.46 -3.84
CA ARG A 111 1.36 -7.94 -5.23
C ARG A 111 0.63 -9.27 -5.31
N LYS A 112 1.07 -10.27 -4.53
CA LYS A 112 0.41 -11.59 -4.46
C LYS A 112 -1.05 -11.48 -4.01
N TRP A 113 -1.33 -10.59 -3.07
CA TRP A 113 -2.69 -10.34 -2.61
C TRP A 113 -3.58 -9.75 -3.72
N ILE A 114 -3.12 -8.72 -4.44
CA ILE A 114 -3.83 -8.13 -5.58
C ILE A 114 -4.12 -9.17 -6.67
N GLN A 115 -3.14 -10.01 -7.00
CA GLN A 115 -3.33 -11.09 -7.99
C GLN A 115 -4.43 -12.06 -7.58
N ARG A 116 -4.54 -12.38 -6.27
CA ARG A 116 -5.59 -13.26 -5.75
C ARG A 116 -6.98 -12.63 -5.79
N LEU A 117 -7.09 -11.29 -5.83
CA LEU A 117 -8.37 -10.60 -5.98
C LEU A 117 -9.01 -10.79 -7.35
N ASP A 118 -8.26 -11.29 -8.35
CA ASP A 118 -8.76 -11.58 -9.70
C ASP A 118 -9.39 -10.34 -10.38
N LEU A 119 -8.78 -9.17 -10.18
CA LEU A 119 -9.22 -7.91 -10.79
C LEU A 119 -8.86 -7.88 -12.29
N ASP A 120 -9.65 -7.14 -13.07
CA ASP A 120 -9.25 -6.76 -14.42
C ASP A 120 -7.98 -5.92 -14.37
N PHE A 121 -6.87 -6.51 -14.82
CA PHE A 121 -5.52 -5.98 -14.65
C PHE A 121 -5.36 -4.60 -15.28
N VAL A 122 -5.82 -4.42 -16.53
CA VAL A 122 -5.66 -3.16 -17.26
C VAL A 122 -6.45 -2.04 -16.59
N THR A 123 -7.70 -2.31 -16.21
CA THR A 123 -8.55 -1.33 -15.52
C THR A 123 -7.97 -0.97 -14.16
N PHE A 124 -7.44 -1.95 -13.42
CA PHE A 124 -6.81 -1.70 -12.13
C PHE A 124 -5.53 -0.85 -12.24
N ILE A 125 -4.64 -1.15 -13.19
CA ILE A 125 -3.44 -0.32 -13.46
C ILE A 125 -3.83 1.10 -13.87
N ARG A 126 -4.87 1.27 -14.70
CA ARG A 126 -5.41 2.59 -15.05
C ARG A 126 -5.95 3.33 -13.84
N ALA A 127 -6.62 2.63 -12.93
CA ALA A 127 -7.11 3.21 -11.69
C ALA A 127 -5.95 3.71 -10.81
N LEU A 128 -4.88 2.91 -10.64
CA LEU A 128 -3.65 3.31 -9.95
C LEU A 128 -3.03 4.58 -10.55
N ASN A 129 -2.84 4.61 -11.87
CA ASN A 129 -2.29 5.79 -12.55
C ASN A 129 -3.17 7.03 -12.30
N THR A 130 -4.49 6.86 -12.42
CA THR A 130 -5.45 7.95 -12.26
C THR A 130 -5.42 8.53 -10.84
N VAL A 131 -5.36 7.68 -9.81
CA VAL A 131 -5.32 8.18 -8.43
C VAL A 131 -4.00 8.84 -8.09
N CYS A 132 -2.88 8.32 -8.61
CA CYS A 132 -1.56 8.95 -8.46
C CYS A 132 -1.53 10.36 -9.07
N ASP A 133 -2.22 10.59 -10.19
CA ASP A 133 -2.33 11.93 -10.79
C ASP A 133 -3.33 12.82 -10.04
N ARG A 134 -4.48 12.27 -9.63
CA ARG A 134 -5.53 13.05 -8.96
C ARG A 134 -5.15 13.52 -7.55
N ARG A 135 -4.38 12.70 -6.83
CA ARG A 135 -3.98 12.93 -5.44
C ARG A 135 -2.71 13.75 -5.28
N VAL A 136 -2.14 14.20 -6.40
CA VAL A 136 -0.92 15.01 -6.41
C VAL A 136 -1.18 16.33 -7.13
N GLU A 137 -0.59 17.40 -6.63
CA GLU A 137 -0.49 18.67 -7.33
C GLU A 137 0.52 18.54 -8.47
N LEU A 138 0.03 18.76 -9.69
CA LEU A 138 0.81 18.59 -10.92
C LEU A 138 1.04 19.94 -11.60
N PRO A 139 2.21 20.17 -12.21
CA PRO A 139 3.35 19.24 -12.29
C PRO A 139 4.07 19.07 -10.94
N LEU A 140 4.58 17.85 -10.67
CA LEU A 140 5.29 17.54 -9.43
C LEU A 140 6.79 17.83 -9.61
N THR A 141 7.31 18.77 -8.85
CA THR A 141 8.75 19.00 -8.71
C THR A 141 9.28 18.25 -7.50
N THR A 142 10.18 17.29 -7.73
CA THR A 142 10.83 16.52 -6.67
C THR A 142 11.73 17.41 -5.80
N LYS A 143 12.06 16.95 -4.59
CA LYS A 143 13.04 17.65 -3.72
C LYS A 143 14.43 17.85 -4.34
N TRP A 144 14.73 17.18 -5.45
CA TRP A 144 15.99 17.28 -6.19
C TRP A 144 15.87 18.13 -7.48
N GLY A 145 14.76 18.86 -7.66
CA GLY A 145 14.57 19.80 -8.77
C GLY A 145 14.08 19.20 -10.09
N ARG A 146 13.96 17.87 -10.22
CA ARG A 146 13.35 17.25 -11.39
C ARG A 146 11.83 17.41 -11.37
N THR A 147 11.24 17.79 -12.50
CA THR A 147 9.79 18.03 -12.66
C THR A 147 9.15 16.94 -13.52
N PHE A 148 7.96 16.47 -13.14
CA PHE A 148 7.17 15.48 -13.88
C PHE A 148 5.75 15.98 -14.08
N LYS A 149 5.21 15.86 -15.30
CA LYS A 149 3.84 16.34 -15.60
C LYS A 149 2.75 15.43 -15.08
N LYS A 150 3.05 14.13 -14.93
CA LYS A 150 2.13 13.09 -14.47
C LYS A 150 2.90 11.87 -13.98
N PHE A 151 2.24 11.01 -13.22
CA PHE A 151 2.79 9.75 -12.70
C PHE A 151 3.30 8.83 -13.80
N ASP A 152 2.61 8.76 -14.95
CA ASP A 152 3.03 7.90 -16.06
C ASP A 152 4.40 8.32 -16.64
N GLU A 153 4.74 9.60 -16.61
CA GLU A 153 6.06 10.10 -17.01
C GLU A 153 7.13 9.70 -15.97
N TYR A 154 6.79 9.86 -14.68
CA TYR A 154 7.66 9.48 -13.58
C TYR A 154 7.96 7.98 -13.56
N ARG A 155 6.93 7.14 -13.66
CA ARG A 155 7.10 5.69 -13.51
C ARG A 155 7.98 5.10 -14.62
N ARG A 156 7.87 5.61 -15.86
CA ARG A 156 8.65 5.12 -17.02
C ARG A 156 10.15 5.44 -16.94
N ASN A 157 10.56 6.33 -16.04
CA ASN A 157 11.97 6.68 -15.88
C ASN A 157 12.78 5.48 -15.34
N LYS A 158 13.72 4.98 -16.15
CA LYS A 158 14.53 3.77 -15.85
C LYS A 158 13.63 2.56 -15.53
N TRP A 159 12.66 2.30 -16.40
CA TRP A 159 11.78 1.13 -16.28
C TRP A 159 12.55 -0.16 -16.63
N PRO A 160 12.46 -1.24 -15.83
CA PRO A 160 13.12 -2.51 -16.14
C PRO A 160 12.60 -3.14 -17.44
N GLU A 161 13.48 -3.77 -18.21
CA GLU A 161 13.13 -4.40 -19.49
C GLU A 161 12.19 -5.62 -19.33
N ASP A 162 12.30 -6.32 -18.20
CA ASP A 162 11.53 -7.53 -17.86
C ASP A 162 10.17 -7.22 -17.22
N ALA A 163 9.94 -5.97 -16.82
CA ALA A 163 8.67 -5.48 -16.28
C ALA A 163 7.67 -5.17 -17.40
N THR A 164 7.25 -6.17 -18.17
CA THR A 164 6.31 -6.01 -19.29
C THR A 164 4.88 -6.40 -18.93
N PRO A 165 3.84 -5.92 -19.64
CA PRO A 165 2.46 -6.34 -19.41
C PRO A 165 2.21 -7.85 -19.50
N ASP A 166 3.07 -8.58 -20.24
CA ASP A 166 3.02 -10.04 -20.35
C ASP A 166 3.58 -10.71 -19.08
N ASN A 167 4.55 -10.08 -18.43
CA ASN A 167 5.04 -10.45 -17.11
C ASN A 167 4.30 -9.65 -16.01
N ARG A 168 3.01 -9.94 -15.85
CA ARG A 168 2.10 -9.19 -14.95
C ARG A 168 2.60 -9.11 -13.51
N GLU A 169 3.31 -10.13 -13.02
CA GLU A 169 3.83 -10.13 -11.65
C GLU A 169 4.87 -9.04 -11.47
N VAL A 170 5.93 -9.07 -12.29
CA VAL A 170 7.05 -8.12 -12.22
C VAL A 170 6.56 -6.72 -12.57
N PHE A 171 5.68 -6.59 -13.56
CA PHE A 171 5.06 -5.32 -13.91
C PHE A 171 4.30 -4.71 -12.73
N LEU A 172 3.44 -5.49 -12.07
CA LEU A 172 2.67 -4.99 -10.93
C LEU A 172 3.56 -4.62 -9.74
N GLU A 173 4.57 -5.45 -9.45
CA GLU A 173 5.56 -5.16 -8.41
C GLU A 173 6.23 -3.81 -8.66
N GLU A 174 6.73 -3.58 -9.87
CA GLU A 174 7.38 -2.33 -10.25
C GLU A 174 6.40 -1.15 -10.18
N VAL A 175 5.15 -1.30 -10.64
CA VAL A 175 4.12 -0.26 -10.48
C VAL A 175 3.93 0.09 -9.01
N LEU A 176 3.78 -0.88 -8.11
CA LEU A 176 3.57 -0.63 -6.68
C LEU A 176 4.76 0.09 -6.04
N VAL A 177 5.99 -0.27 -6.42
CA VAL A 177 7.20 0.44 -5.99
C VAL A 177 7.17 1.90 -6.45
N ARG A 178 6.83 2.15 -7.72
CA ARG A 178 6.75 3.53 -8.24
C ARG A 178 5.61 4.32 -7.61
N VAL A 179 4.48 3.70 -7.31
CA VAL A 179 3.39 4.33 -6.56
C VAL A 179 3.88 4.76 -5.18
N ALA A 180 4.55 3.88 -4.44
CA ALA A 180 5.09 4.20 -3.11
C ALA A 180 6.02 5.42 -3.18
N PHE A 181 7.00 5.42 -4.09
CA PHE A 181 7.92 6.54 -4.21
C PHE A 181 7.26 7.82 -4.72
N TRP A 182 6.24 7.72 -5.58
CA TRP A 182 5.50 8.88 -6.06
C TRP A 182 4.75 9.59 -4.94
N ILE A 183 4.01 8.84 -4.12
CA ILE A 183 3.27 9.38 -2.96
C ILE A 183 4.23 9.95 -1.93
N GLN A 184 5.32 9.23 -1.63
CA GLN A 184 6.37 9.72 -0.73
C GLN A 184 6.99 11.03 -1.24
N THR A 185 7.26 11.11 -2.54
CA THR A 185 7.86 12.30 -3.16
C THR A 185 6.89 13.48 -3.14
N ALA A 186 5.62 13.25 -3.47
CA ALA A 186 4.58 14.26 -3.41
C ALA A 186 4.40 14.80 -1.98
N HIS A 187 4.37 13.92 -0.98
CA HIS A 187 4.30 14.31 0.42
C HIS A 187 5.48 15.18 0.84
N LYS A 188 6.71 14.77 0.52
CA LYS A 188 7.93 15.54 0.82
C LYS A 188 7.98 16.89 0.12
N ALA A 189 7.38 17.00 -1.06
CA ALA A 189 7.24 18.24 -1.81
C ALA A 189 6.02 19.08 -1.36
N LYS A 190 5.26 18.62 -0.35
CA LYS A 190 3.98 19.22 0.09
C LYS A 190 2.95 19.38 -1.04
N ALA A 191 2.97 18.43 -1.97
CA ALA A 191 2.13 18.39 -3.16
C ALA A 191 1.09 17.25 -3.11
N LEU A 192 0.98 16.52 -1.98
CA LEU A 192 -0.04 15.49 -1.78
C LEU A 192 -1.36 16.15 -1.33
N LYS A 193 -2.49 15.79 -1.97
CA LYS A 193 -3.84 16.34 -1.74
C LYS A 193 -4.73 15.47 -0.86
#